data_AF-A0A2T6CJZ1-F1
#
_entry.id   AF-A0A2T6CJZ1-F1
#
_cell.length_a   1.000
_cell.length_b   1.000
_cell.length_c   1.000
_cell.angle_alpha   90.00
_cell.angle_beta   90.00
_cell.angle_gamma   90.00
#
_symmetry.space_group_name_H-M   'P 1'
#
loop_
_entity.id
_entity.type
_entity.pdbx_description
1 polymer ?
#
loop_
_entity_poly.entity_id
_entity_poly.type
_entity_poly.pdbx_seq_one_letter_code
_entity_poly.pdbx_strand_id
1 'polypeptide(L)' 'MSNKPTSPNADKFITLNQLREKLAGRARSSIYLDVEHDRLPKPMKLGGKLYWSSNAVDAAMAELQAF' A
#
# COMPACT_ATOMS: atom_id res chain seq x y z
N MET A 1 13.43 -13.48 9.54
CA MET A 1 11.96 -13.62 9.49
C MET A 1 11.48 -13.11 8.13
N SER A 2 11.36 -13.98 7.12
CA SER A 2 10.96 -13.60 5.77
C SER A 2 9.63 -14.29 5.47
N ASN A 3 8.52 -13.56 5.57
CA ASN A 3 7.22 -14.11 5.21
C ASN A 3 7.13 -14.26 3.69
N LYS A 4 7.22 -15.51 3.25
CA LYS A 4 6.92 -15.97 1.89
C LYS A 4 5.48 -15.61 1.48
N PRO A 5 5.21 -15.48 0.17
CA PRO A 5 4.00 -14.89 -0.37
C PRO A 5 2.75 -15.66 0.07
N THR A 6 1.76 -14.94 0.56
CA THR A 6 0.45 -15.49 0.88
C THR A 6 -0.32 -15.65 -0.42
N SER A 7 -0.79 -16.87 -0.66
CA SER A 7 -1.72 -17.39 -1.67
C SER A 7 -2.37 -16.41 -2.68
N PRO A 8 -2.49 -16.78 -3.97
CA PRO A 8 -2.91 -15.91 -5.06
C PRO A 8 -4.43 -15.61 -5.13
N ASN A 9 -5.20 -15.63 -4.03
CA ASN A 9 -6.67 -15.62 -4.14
C ASN A 9 -7.50 -14.83 -3.12
N ALA A 10 -6.90 -13.91 -2.35
CA ALA A 10 -7.69 -12.91 -1.63
C ALA A 10 -6.91 -11.60 -1.52
N ASP A 11 -7.46 -10.53 -2.09
CA ASP A 11 -6.87 -9.20 -1.92
C ASP A 11 -6.93 -8.80 -0.44
N LYS A 12 -5.77 -8.47 0.12
CA LYS A 12 -5.64 -8.16 1.54
C LYS A 12 -5.71 -6.66 1.73
N PHE A 13 -6.65 -6.19 2.55
CA PHE A 13 -6.71 -4.79 2.94
C PHE A 13 -5.75 -4.49 4.08
N ILE A 14 -4.84 -3.54 3.87
CA ILE A 14 -3.82 -3.12 4.84
C ILE A 14 -4.11 -1.71 5.36
N THR A 15 -3.83 -1.50 6.63
CA THR A 15 -3.97 -0.19 7.29
C THR A 15 -2.80 0.74 6.94
N LEU A 16 -2.93 2.04 7.23
CA LEU A 16 -1.85 3.02 7.04
C LEU A 16 -0.51 2.58 7.69
N ASN A 17 -0.56 1.99 8.90
CA ASN A 17 0.68 1.55 9.56
C ASN A 17 1.34 0.38 8.82
N GLN A 18 0.55 -0.58 8.35
CA GLN A 18 1.07 -1.71 7.55
C GLN A 18 1.57 -1.26 6.18
N LEU A 19 0.91 -0.28 5.56
CA LEU A 19 1.38 0.34 4.33
C LEU A 19 2.76 0.98 4.53
N ARG A 20 2.98 1.69 5.63
CA ARG A 20 4.30 2.28 5.95
C ARG A 20 5.37 1.20 6.07
N GLU A 21 5.09 0.12 6.80
CA GLU A 21 6.02 -1.01 6.94
C GLU A 21 6.35 -1.64 5.58
N LYS A 22 5.33 -1.81 4.72
CA LYS A 22 5.49 -2.31 3.35
C LYS A 22 6.35 -1.38 2.47
N LEU A 23 6.21 -0.07 2.66
CA LEU A 23 6.97 0.97 1.94
C LEU A 23 8.29 1.34 2.64
N ALA A 24 8.95 0.37 3.27
CA ALA A 24 10.24 0.54 3.94
C ALA A 24 10.28 1.68 5.00
N GLY A 25 9.18 1.89 5.72
CA GLY A 25 9.08 2.90 6.77
C GLY A 25 8.72 4.31 6.30
N ARG A 26 8.23 4.47 5.05
CA ARG A 26 7.84 5.77 4.48
C ARG A 26 6.99 6.61 5.45
N ALA A 27 7.24 7.92 5.49
CA ALA A 27 6.52 8.84 6.36
C ALA A 27 5.04 8.98 5.94
N ARG A 28 4.15 9.28 6.90
CA ARG A 28 2.71 9.45 6.61
C ARG A 28 2.45 10.59 5.63
N SER A 29 3.14 11.72 5.79
CA SER A 29 3.04 12.86 4.86
C SER A 29 3.43 12.45 3.44
N SER A 30 4.52 11.71 3.28
CA SER A 30 4.94 11.19 1.97
C SER A 30 3.88 10.27 1.35
N ILE A 31 3.26 9.38 2.14
CA ILE A 31 2.17 8.52 1.64
C ILE A 31 0.99 9.36 1.15
N TYR A 32 0.58 10.40 1.89
CA TYR A 32 -0.49 11.27 1.42
C TYR A 32 -0.13 11.99 0.11
N LEU A 33 1.10 12.51 0.01
CA LEU A 33 1.61 13.10 -1.24
C LEU A 33 1.63 12.08 -2.38
N ASP A 34 2.05 10.85 -2.14
CA ASP A 34 2.05 9.81 -3.17
C ASP A 34 0.63 9.47 -3.64
N VAL A 35 -0.35 9.47 -2.73
CA VAL A 35 -1.76 9.29 -3.09
C VAL A 35 -2.30 10.50 -3.86
N GLU A 36 -1.91 11.72 -3.50
CA GLU A 36 -2.29 12.95 -4.22
C GLU A 36 -1.65 13.04 -5.61
N HIS A 37 -0.45 12.49 -5.78
CA HIS A 37 0.25 12.40 -7.05
C HIS A 37 -0.05 11.12 -7.85
N ASP A 38 -1.08 10.36 -7.45
CA ASP A 38 -1.51 9.10 -8.08
C ASP A 38 -0.38 8.04 -8.20
N ARG A 39 0.66 8.12 -7.36
CA ARG A 39 1.75 7.12 -7.25
C ARG A 39 1.35 5.93 -6.39
N LEU A 40 0.36 6.11 -5.51
CA LEU A 40 -0.22 5.06 -4.71
C LEU A 40 -1.75 5.05 -4.90
N PRO A 41 -2.39 3.87 -4.80
CA PRO A 41 -3.83 3.79 -4.91
C PRO A 41 -4.51 4.58 -3.78
N LYS A 42 -5.68 5.14 -4.07
CA LYS A 42 -6.50 5.86 -3.08
C LYS A 42 -6.98 4.89 -2.00
N PRO A 43 -7.00 5.30 -0.71
CA PRO A 43 -7.52 4.47 0.35
C PRO A 43 -9.03 4.26 0.23
N MET A 44 -9.48 3.08 0.60
CA MET A 44 -10.85 2.81 0.97
C MET A 44 -11.07 3.25 2.42
N LYS A 45 -12.07 4.10 2.65
CA LYS A 45 -12.48 4.50 3.99
C LYS A 45 -13.49 3.50 4.54
N LEU A 46 -13.15 2.86 5.65
CA LEU A 46 -14.04 1.95 6.36
C LEU A 46 -14.15 2.41 7.82
N GLY A 47 -15.29 3.03 8.14
CA GLY A 47 -15.48 3.72 9.42
C GLY A 47 -14.48 4.85 9.62
N GLY A 48 -13.78 4.83 10.76
CA GLY A 48 -12.77 5.82 11.12
C GLY A 48 -11.34 5.51 10.63
N LYS A 49 -11.14 4.47 9.82
CA LYS A 49 -9.82 4.01 9.38
C LYS A 49 -9.72 3.97 7.86
N LEU A 50 -8.50 4.16 7.37
CA LEU A 50 -8.14 4.05 5.96
C LEU A 50 -7.48 2.70 5.70
N TYR A 51 -7.91 2.08 4.61
CA TYR A 51 -7.45 0.78 4.15
C TYR A 51 -6.99 0.87 2.70
N TRP A 52 -5.95 0.12 2.34
CA TRP A 52 -5.45 -0.01 0.98
C TRP A 52 -5.51 -1.47 0.56
N SER A 53 -5.84 -1.73 -0.69
CA SER A 53 -5.61 -3.03 -1.31
C SER A 53 -4.10 -3.28 -1.36
N SER A 54 -3.63 -4.38 -0.77
CA SER A 54 -2.21 -4.74 -0.82
C SER A 54 -1.78 -5.00 -2.25
N ASN A 55 -2.63 -5.66 -3.06
CA ASN A 55 -2.30 -5.99 -4.44
C ASN A 55 -2.17 -4.74 -5.31
N ALA A 56 -3.07 -3.76 -5.13
CA ALA A 56 -2.98 -2.49 -5.85
C ALA A 56 -1.72 -1.70 -5.48
N VAL A 57 -1.31 -1.75 -4.20
CA VAL A 57 -0.05 -1.14 -3.75
C VAL A 57 1.16 -1.85 -4.37
N ASP A 58 1.15 -3.18 -4.41
CA ASP A 58 2.23 -3.95 -5.06
C ASP A 58 2.33 -3.64 -6.56
N ALA A 59 1.20 -3.50 -7.26
CA ALA A 59 1.17 -3.11 -8.67
C ALA A 59 1.76 -1.69 -8.89
N ALA A 60 1.32 -0.70 -8.10
CA ALA A 60 1.84 0.66 -8.20
C ALA A 60 3.35 0.74 -7.90
N MET A 61 3.83 -0.04 -6.93
CA MET A 61 5.26 -0.12 -6.62
C MET A 61 6.08 -0.79 -7.74
N ALA A 62 5.53 -1.81 -8.41
CA ALA A 62 6.16 -2.44 -9.55
C ALA A 62 6.28 -1.48 -10.75
N GLU A 63 5.25 -0.67 -11.00
CA GLU A 63 5.29 0.37 -12.04
C GLU A 63 6.35 1.43 -11.76
N LEU A 64 6.53 1.85 -10.50
CA LEU A 64 7.56 2.81 -10.11
C LEU A 64 8.99 2.26 -10.24
N GLN A 65 9.19 0.95 -10.13
CA GLN A 65 10.50 0.29 -10.28
C GLN A 65 10.86 -0.08 -11.72
N ALA A 66 9.92 0.06 -12.67
CA ALA A 66 10.11 -0.28 -14.07
C ALA A 66 10.77 0.84 -14.91
N PHE A 67 11.19 1.94 -14.27
CA PHE A 67 11.91 3.07 -14.87
C PHE A 67 13.37 3.08 -14.42
#